data_AF-A0A6P1KUR5-F1
#
_entry.id   AF-A0A6P1KUR5-F1
#
_cell.length_a   1.000
_cell.length_b   1.000
_cell.length_c   1.000
_cell.angle_alpha   90.00
_cell.angle_beta   90.00
_cell.angle_gamma   90.00
#
_symmetry.space_group_name_H-M   'P 1'
#
loop_
_entity.id
_entity.type
_entity.pdbx_description
1 polymer ?
#
loop_
_entity_poly.entity_id
_entity_poly.type
_entity_poly.pdbx_seq_one_letter_code
_entity_poly.pdbx_strand_id
1 'polypeptide(L)'
;MASRQKAKQFPDFIKIRQWLNSLKTHLIVWFGVSISALKRLLRTISNHQSLLLGLVLLLFLTIGTIAAIAPGTHTFEGNIISQEMSFVYNGQQPKRFIENIRGIKELESEGIQTLTFTGKFQSELPQVNQLKSLTIQLKDRESKWIIAPVNLEGTSKIDLNELRLQPNTKVTELNYDFYRNQLAFSLQRNPKLDLKNNANILKLYLGEQPIKVIVEGYELPDSNLQKQLDNQTPLEFILNPDNQEFNLEYPQNTNIYITLAKPAKFESEQWFRGKIETKNVQFVDVDRNGSDLRDDLDVSTIVEGKIRMVGQEQEIKKNQFLMGENPDIPLNIQLIRHLQIVPKKGIEARFSGKTKQIQIGLDQDFPVSRIQGSWLDGVLPRDAIIALFSFGAATIPNLVSWLFSNTSKSEPKP
;
A
#
# COMPACT_ATOMS: atom_id res chain seq x y z
N MET A 1 -55.02 -67.80 23.45
CA MET A 1 -54.10 -66.87 22.78
C MET A 1 -52.69 -67.45 22.85
N ALA A 2 -52.11 -67.87 21.71
CA ALA A 2 -50.68 -68.08 21.55
C ALA A 2 -50.34 -68.14 20.04
N SER A 3 -49.30 -67.40 19.67
CA SER A 3 -48.88 -67.02 18.31
C SER A 3 -48.33 -68.18 17.47
N ARG A 4 -48.71 -68.23 16.18
CA ARG A 4 -47.97 -69.01 15.16
C ARG A 4 -46.88 -68.14 14.52
N GLN A 5 -45.62 -68.55 14.72
CA GLN A 5 -44.46 -68.04 14.00
C GLN A 5 -44.59 -68.32 12.49
N LYS A 6 -44.38 -67.29 11.66
CA LYS A 6 -44.20 -67.44 10.21
C LYS A 6 -42.77 -67.89 9.92
N ALA A 7 -42.62 -69.07 9.30
CA ALA A 7 -41.38 -69.50 8.70
C ALA A 7 -41.05 -68.62 7.48
N LYS A 8 -39.81 -68.12 7.42
CA LYS A 8 -39.27 -67.40 6.24
C LYS A 8 -39.11 -68.37 5.07
N GLN A 9 -39.85 -68.12 4.00
CA GLN A 9 -39.69 -68.81 2.72
C GLN A 9 -38.39 -68.30 2.06
N PHE A 10 -37.44 -69.20 1.79
CA PHE A 10 -36.25 -68.87 1.00
C PHE A 10 -36.66 -68.56 -0.45
N PRO A 11 -36.04 -67.57 -1.10
CA PRO A 11 -36.35 -67.24 -2.49
C PRO A 11 -35.89 -68.37 -3.44
N ASP A 12 -36.72 -68.60 -4.45
CA ASP A 12 -36.66 -69.67 -5.44
C ASP A 12 -35.33 -69.63 -6.23
N PHE A 13 -34.44 -70.60 -5.98
CA PHE A 13 -33.07 -70.65 -6.51
C PHE A 13 -32.99 -70.63 -8.06
N ILE A 14 -34.09 -71.02 -8.72
CA ILE A 14 -34.22 -71.02 -10.19
C ILE A 14 -34.38 -69.59 -10.73
N LYS A 15 -35.17 -68.73 -10.06
CA LYS A 15 -35.34 -67.31 -10.43
C LYS A 15 -34.05 -66.51 -10.19
N ILE A 16 -33.45 -66.74 -9.02
CA ILE A 16 -32.00 -66.79 -8.77
C ILE A 16 -31.08 -66.73 -10.00
N ARG A 17 -30.94 -67.94 -10.55
CA ARG A 17 -30.03 -68.29 -11.63
C ARG A 17 -30.42 -67.69 -12.97
N GLN A 18 -31.72 -67.60 -13.28
CA GLN A 18 -32.20 -66.98 -14.52
C GLN A 18 -31.94 -65.46 -14.53
N TRP A 19 -32.15 -64.78 -13.40
CA TRP A 19 -31.84 -63.36 -13.27
C TRP A 19 -30.33 -63.08 -13.39
N LEU A 20 -29.50 -63.88 -12.72
CA LEU A 20 -28.03 -63.79 -12.83
C LEU A 20 -27.53 -64.04 -14.26
N ASN A 21 -28.10 -65.03 -14.96
CA ASN A 21 -27.75 -65.29 -16.36
C ASN A 21 -28.18 -64.14 -17.27
N SER A 22 -29.39 -63.58 -17.10
CA SER A 22 -29.84 -62.41 -17.85
C SER A 22 -28.93 -61.20 -17.62
N LEU A 23 -28.56 -60.94 -16.36
CA LEU A 23 -27.64 -59.86 -15.98
C LEU A 23 -26.26 -60.05 -16.61
N LYS A 24 -25.76 -61.29 -16.64
CA LYS A 24 -24.49 -61.65 -17.27
C LYS A 24 -24.54 -61.40 -18.77
N THR A 25 -25.61 -61.77 -19.45
CA THR A 25 -25.79 -61.51 -20.89
C THR A 25 -25.86 -60.01 -21.19
N HIS A 26 -26.60 -59.25 -20.38
CA HIS A 26 -26.67 -57.79 -20.52
C HIS A 26 -25.33 -57.10 -20.24
N LEU A 27 -24.57 -57.54 -19.23
CA LEU A 27 -23.24 -57.03 -18.95
C LEU A 27 -22.26 -57.32 -20.10
N ILE A 28 -22.30 -58.52 -20.68
CA ILE A 28 -21.46 -58.88 -21.83
C ILE A 28 -21.81 -58.01 -23.06
N VAL A 29 -23.10 -57.76 -23.31
CA VAL A 29 -23.54 -56.90 -24.41
C VAL A 29 -23.13 -55.44 -24.17
N TRP A 30 -23.33 -54.90 -22.97
CA TRP A 30 -22.90 -53.54 -22.61
C TRP A 30 -21.38 -53.37 -22.66
N PHE A 31 -20.62 -54.38 -22.22
CA PHE A 31 -19.17 -54.38 -22.31
C PHE A 31 -18.70 -54.47 -23.76
N GLY A 32 -19.37 -55.29 -24.59
CA GLY A 32 -19.12 -55.37 -26.03
C GLY A 32 -19.40 -54.05 -26.77
N VAL A 33 -20.53 -53.39 -26.47
CA VAL A 33 -20.87 -52.06 -27.01
C VAL A 33 -19.85 -51.03 -26.57
N SER A 34 -19.45 -51.02 -25.30
CA SER A 34 -18.45 -50.09 -24.75
C SER A 34 -17.06 -50.30 -25.37
N ILE A 35 -16.62 -51.55 -25.54
CA ILE A 35 -15.37 -51.87 -26.24
C ILE A 35 -15.46 -51.47 -27.71
N SER A 36 -16.61 -51.66 -28.36
CA SER A 36 -16.81 -51.26 -29.76
C SER A 36 -16.80 -49.74 -29.93
N ALA A 37 -17.38 -49.00 -28.98
CA ALA A 37 -17.36 -47.54 -28.93
C ALA A 37 -15.95 -47.02 -28.67
N LEU A 38 -15.21 -47.64 -27.74
CA LEU A 38 -13.82 -47.31 -27.45
C LEU A 38 -12.90 -47.64 -28.63
N LYS A 39 -13.08 -48.78 -29.29
CA LYS A 39 -12.36 -49.13 -30.53
C LYS A 39 -12.69 -48.17 -31.66
N ARG A 40 -13.95 -47.74 -31.80
CA ARG A 40 -14.34 -46.71 -32.78
C ARG A 40 -13.69 -45.38 -32.44
N LEU A 41 -13.69 -44.95 -31.19
CA LEU A 41 -13.07 -43.70 -30.75
C LEU A 41 -11.55 -43.73 -30.95
N LEU A 42 -10.86 -44.81 -30.59
CA LEU A 42 -9.44 -45.02 -30.86
C LEU A 42 -9.13 -45.09 -32.37
N ARG A 43 -10.00 -45.71 -33.17
CA ARG A 43 -9.85 -45.78 -34.62
C ARG A 43 -10.12 -44.42 -35.29
N THR A 44 -11.07 -43.64 -34.81
CA THR A 44 -11.33 -42.26 -35.25
C THR A 44 -10.14 -41.37 -34.89
N ILE A 45 -9.60 -41.48 -33.67
CA ILE A 45 -8.36 -40.80 -33.27
C ILE A 45 -7.20 -41.22 -34.18
N SER A 46 -7.07 -42.53 -34.47
CA SER A 46 -6.02 -43.07 -35.35
C SER A 46 -6.16 -42.65 -36.81
N ASN A 47 -7.39 -42.49 -37.32
CA ASN A 47 -7.66 -42.12 -38.70
C ASN A 47 -7.55 -40.61 -38.94
N HIS A 48 -7.67 -39.80 -37.88
CA HIS A 48 -7.58 -38.34 -37.94
C HIS A 48 -6.40 -37.78 -37.12
N GLN A 49 -5.35 -38.58 -36.89
CA GLN A 49 -4.19 -38.19 -36.07
C GLN A 49 -3.56 -36.87 -36.53
N SER A 50 -3.41 -36.68 -37.83
CA SER A 50 -2.84 -35.45 -38.40
C SER A 50 -3.75 -34.23 -38.16
N LEU A 51 -5.07 -34.39 -38.31
CA LEU A 51 -6.05 -33.34 -38.05
C LEU A 51 -6.08 -32.97 -36.57
N LEU A 52 -6.07 -33.96 -35.67
CA LEU A 52 -6.00 -33.74 -34.23
C LEU A 52 -4.69 -33.06 -33.83
N LEU A 53 -3.56 -33.48 -34.39
CA LEU A 53 -2.26 -32.84 -34.15
C LEU A 53 -2.25 -31.39 -34.65
N GLY A 54 -2.81 -31.13 -35.84
CA GLY A 54 -2.96 -29.78 -36.38
C GLY A 54 -3.83 -28.88 -35.50
N LEU A 55 -4.94 -29.40 -34.98
CA LEU A 55 -5.81 -28.68 -34.04
C LEU A 55 -5.12 -28.41 -32.70
N VAL A 56 -4.37 -29.38 -32.16
CA VAL A 56 -3.58 -29.20 -30.94
C VAL A 56 -2.49 -28.14 -31.14
N LEU A 57 -1.78 -28.18 -32.27
CA LEU A 57 -0.77 -27.17 -32.60
C LEU A 57 -1.40 -25.77 -32.72
N LEU A 58 -2.57 -25.67 -33.38
CA LEU A 58 -3.32 -24.42 -33.49
C LEU A 58 -3.76 -23.92 -32.10
N LEU A 59 -4.20 -24.82 -31.23
CA LEU A 59 -4.58 -24.49 -29.85
C LEU A 59 -3.36 -23.97 -29.06
N PHE A 60 -2.20 -24.61 -29.16
CA PHE A 60 -0.98 -24.13 -28.50
C PHE A 60 -0.54 -22.76 -29.01
N LEU A 61 -0.58 -22.53 -30.34
CA LEU A 61 -0.24 -21.24 -30.93
C LEU A 61 -1.22 -20.14 -30.52
N THR A 62 -2.53 -20.45 -30.49
CA THR A 62 -3.55 -19.49 -30.05
C THR A 62 -3.42 -19.15 -28.56
N ILE A 63 -3.23 -20.14 -27.68
CA ILE A 63 -2.93 -19.92 -26.26
C ILE A 63 -1.66 -19.07 -26.09
N GLY A 64 -0.61 -19.36 -26.86
CA GLY A 64 0.63 -18.58 -26.87
C GLY A 64 0.40 -17.11 -27.25
N THR A 65 -0.38 -16.85 -28.31
CA THR A 65 -0.74 -15.48 -28.72
C THR A 65 -1.61 -14.76 -27.69
N ILE A 66 -2.57 -15.45 -27.08
CA ILE A 66 -3.40 -14.88 -26.00
C ILE A 66 -2.52 -14.53 -24.79
N ALA A 67 -1.61 -15.42 -24.39
CA ALA A 67 -0.66 -15.16 -23.30
C ALA A 67 0.26 -13.97 -23.60
N ALA A 68 0.56 -13.72 -24.87
CA ALA A 68 1.38 -12.60 -25.31
C ALA A 68 0.66 -11.23 -25.27
N ILE A 69 -0.67 -11.22 -25.20
CA ILE A 69 -1.49 -9.99 -25.16
C ILE A 69 -2.11 -9.80 -23.77
N ALA A 70 -2.32 -10.90 -23.03
CA ALA A 70 -2.87 -10.88 -21.69
C ALA A 70 -2.00 -10.00 -20.76
N PRO A 71 -2.59 -9.04 -20.00
CA PRO A 71 -1.82 -8.21 -19.07
C PRO A 71 -1.18 -9.07 -17.96
N GLY A 72 0.13 -8.92 -17.78
CA GLY A 72 0.90 -9.59 -16.72
C GLY A 72 1.23 -8.65 -15.58
N THR A 73 1.36 -9.16 -14.35
CA THR A 73 1.83 -8.35 -13.21
C THR A 73 3.35 -8.23 -13.26
N HIS A 74 3.85 -7.01 -13.34
CA HIS A 74 5.27 -6.68 -13.44
C HIS A 74 5.75 -5.83 -12.29
N THR A 75 7.06 -5.91 -12.02
CA THR A 75 7.71 -4.97 -11.10
C THR A 75 7.94 -3.66 -11.81
N PHE A 76 7.64 -2.55 -11.15
CA PHE A 76 7.98 -1.21 -11.60
C PHE A 76 8.85 -0.50 -10.56
N GLU A 77 9.60 0.49 -11.03
CA GLU A 77 10.37 1.42 -10.22
C GLU A 77 10.04 2.86 -10.61
N GLY A 78 9.97 3.75 -9.62
CA GLY A 78 9.67 5.16 -9.85
C GLY A 78 10.56 6.08 -9.02
N ASN A 79 10.79 7.27 -9.54
CA ASN A 79 11.38 8.38 -8.82
C ASN A 79 10.51 9.63 -9.05
N ILE A 80 9.86 10.12 -8.01
CA ILE A 80 8.90 11.23 -8.09
C ILE A 80 9.27 12.28 -7.06
N ILE A 81 9.22 13.55 -7.48
CA ILE A 81 9.21 14.70 -6.58
C ILE A 81 7.78 15.20 -6.50
N SER A 82 7.22 15.25 -5.29
CA SER A 82 5.89 15.79 -5.02
C SER A 82 5.94 16.87 -3.93
N GLN A 83 4.96 17.77 -3.94
CA GLN A 83 4.81 18.77 -2.89
C GLN A 83 4.34 18.12 -1.58
N GLU A 84 3.51 17.10 -1.70
CA GLU A 84 2.95 16.32 -0.59
C GLU A 84 2.88 14.84 -0.97
N MET A 85 2.97 13.96 0.02
CA MET A 85 2.66 12.55 -0.18
C MET A 85 2.00 11.94 1.06
N SER A 86 1.29 10.83 0.84
CA SER A 86 0.77 9.99 1.92
C SER A 86 1.08 8.52 1.66
N PHE A 87 1.18 7.73 2.73
CA PHE A 87 1.35 6.29 2.63
C PHE A 87 0.93 5.59 3.93
N VAL A 88 0.64 4.30 3.85
CA VAL A 88 0.46 3.45 5.03
C VAL A 88 1.69 2.57 5.19
N TYR A 89 2.34 2.62 6.35
CA TYR A 89 3.42 1.71 6.68
C TYR A 89 2.88 0.28 6.85
N ASN A 90 3.39 -0.64 6.04
CA ASN A 90 2.90 -2.01 5.94
C ASN A 90 3.86 -3.06 6.55
N GLY A 91 4.94 -2.62 7.21
CA GLY A 91 5.89 -3.52 7.85
C GLY A 91 5.37 -4.09 9.18
N GLN A 92 5.91 -5.24 9.57
CA GLN A 92 5.45 -6.00 10.75
C GLN A 92 6.05 -5.52 12.08
N GLN A 93 7.13 -4.74 12.04
CA GLN A 93 7.87 -4.28 13.22
C GLN A 93 7.99 -2.75 13.23
N PRO A 94 8.16 -2.10 14.40
CA PRO A 94 8.36 -0.66 14.49
C PRO A 94 9.60 -0.23 13.70
N LYS A 95 9.43 0.66 12.73
CA LYS A 95 10.50 1.12 11.85
C LYS A 95 10.83 2.58 12.09
N ARG A 96 12.12 2.86 12.24
CA ARG A 96 12.62 4.25 12.24
C ARG A 96 12.31 4.91 10.92
N PHE A 97 11.68 6.08 10.98
CA PHE A 97 11.24 6.84 9.81
C PHE A 97 11.99 8.17 9.70
N ILE A 98 11.96 8.98 10.76
CA ILE A 98 12.73 10.23 10.84
C ILE A 98 13.80 10.10 11.92
N GLU A 99 14.96 10.69 11.71
CA GLU A 99 15.99 10.82 12.73
C GLU A 99 16.93 12.00 12.51
N ASN A 100 17.61 12.39 13.58
CA ASN A 100 18.72 13.34 13.59
C ASN A 100 18.38 14.70 12.96
N ILE A 101 17.16 15.20 13.16
CA ILE A 101 16.83 16.59 12.81
C ILE A 101 17.34 17.46 13.95
N ARG A 102 18.34 18.29 13.67
CA ARG A 102 19.02 19.10 14.69
C ARG A 102 18.60 20.56 14.63
N GLY A 103 18.72 21.26 15.75
CA GLY A 103 18.56 22.70 15.82
C GLY A 103 17.13 23.16 15.47
N ILE A 104 16.15 22.42 15.98
CA ILE A 104 14.72 22.72 15.80
C ILE A 104 14.41 24.06 16.46
N LYS A 105 13.89 25.01 15.68
CA LYS A 105 13.47 26.33 16.18
C LYS A 105 12.14 26.24 16.89
N GLU A 106 11.25 25.42 16.38
CA GLU A 106 9.92 25.22 16.93
C GLU A 106 9.46 23.81 16.57
N LEU A 107 8.94 23.10 17.56
CA LEU A 107 8.21 21.86 17.35
C LEU A 107 6.80 22.07 17.90
N GLU A 108 5.83 21.96 17.01
CA GLU A 108 4.41 22.02 17.32
C GLU A 108 3.81 20.64 17.06
N SER A 109 2.92 20.22 17.95
CA SER A 109 2.11 19.03 17.69
C SER A 109 0.70 19.19 18.24
N GLU A 110 -0.25 18.76 17.41
CA GLU A 110 -1.69 18.92 17.63
C GLU A 110 -2.33 17.54 17.77
N GLY A 111 -3.18 17.39 18.78
CA GLY A 111 -3.94 16.16 19.03
C GLY A 111 -3.97 15.75 20.49
N ILE A 112 -4.57 14.57 20.71
CA ILE A 112 -4.78 14.02 22.06
C ILE A 112 -3.52 13.29 22.53
N GLN A 113 -2.94 13.78 23.62
CA GLN A 113 -1.69 13.27 24.19
C GLN A 113 -1.51 13.71 25.65
N THR A 114 -0.63 13.00 26.37
CA THR A 114 -0.21 13.36 27.71
C THR A 114 1.25 13.78 27.69
N LEU A 115 1.52 14.99 28.19
CA LEU A 115 2.85 15.56 28.33
C LEU A 115 3.31 15.45 29.78
N THR A 116 4.57 15.14 30.03
CA THR A 116 5.16 15.20 31.37
C THR A 116 6.52 15.87 31.34
N PHE A 117 6.56 17.11 31.81
CA PHE A 117 7.79 17.89 31.90
C PHE A 117 8.40 17.76 33.29
N THR A 118 9.71 17.63 33.38
CA THR A 118 10.45 17.59 34.65
C THR A 118 11.57 18.60 34.64
N GLY A 119 11.71 19.37 35.71
CA GLY A 119 12.69 20.45 35.78
C GLY A 119 12.28 21.61 36.67
N LYS A 120 12.93 22.75 36.46
CA LYS A 120 12.59 24.02 37.10
C LYS A 120 11.71 24.84 36.16
N PHE A 121 10.56 25.26 36.67
CA PHE A 121 9.57 26.02 35.92
C PHE A 121 9.61 27.50 36.27
N GLN A 122 9.39 28.34 35.28
CA GLN A 122 9.13 29.77 35.42
C GLN A 122 7.90 30.14 34.58
N SER A 123 6.82 30.50 35.25
CA SER A 123 5.51 30.83 34.70
C SER A 123 4.92 32.01 35.47
N GLU A 124 3.99 32.72 34.84
CA GLU A 124 3.16 33.74 35.49
C GLU A 124 2.25 33.13 36.56
N LEU A 125 1.97 31.81 36.47
CA LEU A 125 1.24 31.06 37.48
C LEU A 125 2.19 30.59 38.60
N PRO A 126 2.16 31.20 39.80
CA PRO A 126 3.20 30.99 40.81
C PRO A 126 3.29 29.56 41.34
N GLN A 127 2.19 28.80 41.28
CA GLN A 127 2.15 27.41 41.72
C GLN A 127 2.94 26.48 40.80
N VAL A 128 2.96 26.76 39.50
CA VAL A 128 3.76 26.00 38.52
C VAL A 128 5.25 26.11 38.86
N ASN A 129 5.70 27.28 39.34
CA ASN A 129 7.09 27.54 39.73
C ASN A 129 7.58 26.70 40.93
N GLN A 130 6.65 26.12 41.69
CA GLN A 130 6.96 25.29 42.86
C GLN A 130 7.02 23.80 42.52
N LEU A 131 6.59 23.41 41.31
CA LEU A 131 6.57 22.02 40.87
C LEU A 131 7.97 21.57 40.44
N LYS A 132 8.22 20.26 40.59
CA LYS A 132 9.38 19.58 39.98
C LYS A 132 9.00 18.79 38.73
N SER A 133 7.71 18.51 38.58
CA SER A 133 7.13 17.78 37.46
C SER A 133 5.75 18.35 37.17
N LEU A 134 5.43 18.53 35.90
CA LEU A 134 4.14 19.01 35.42
C LEU A 134 3.61 18.03 34.37
N THR A 135 2.49 17.38 34.67
CA THR A 135 1.77 16.52 33.73
C THR A 135 0.58 17.28 33.17
N ILE A 136 0.43 17.26 31.85
CA ILE A 136 -0.60 18.00 31.12
C ILE A 136 -1.29 17.04 30.15
N GLN A 137 -2.63 17.05 30.12
CA GLN A 137 -3.43 16.26 29.19
C GLN A 137 -4.00 17.16 28.11
N LEU A 138 -3.79 16.83 26.84
CA LEU A 138 -4.43 17.49 25.69
C LEU A 138 -5.71 16.73 25.35
N LYS A 139 -6.86 17.41 25.35
CA LYS A 139 -8.17 16.76 25.44
C LYS A 139 -8.81 16.43 24.11
N ASP A 140 -8.52 17.21 23.08
CA ASP A 140 -9.16 17.12 21.78
C ASP A 140 -8.15 17.18 20.64
N ARG A 141 -8.65 17.19 19.41
CA ARG A 141 -7.83 17.16 18.19
C ARG A 141 -7.21 18.52 17.85
N GLU A 142 -7.76 19.59 18.40
CA GLU A 142 -7.32 20.98 18.16
C GLU A 142 -6.34 21.43 19.26
N SER A 143 -6.31 20.71 20.37
CA SER A 143 -5.36 20.88 21.46
C SER A 143 -3.95 20.76 20.92
N LYS A 144 -3.06 21.64 21.36
CA LYS A 144 -1.71 21.71 20.83
C LYS A 144 -0.68 22.08 21.88
N TRP A 145 0.55 21.70 21.61
CA TRP A 145 1.70 22.09 22.40
C TRP A 145 2.82 22.52 21.47
N ILE A 146 3.61 23.48 21.94
CA ILE A 146 4.72 24.07 21.20
C ILE A 146 5.93 24.10 22.13
N ILE A 147 7.08 23.63 21.64
CA ILE A 147 8.39 23.88 22.28
C ILE A 147 9.30 24.68 21.36
N ALA A 148 9.99 25.65 21.96
CA ALA A 148 10.95 26.51 21.28
C ALA A 148 12.08 26.91 22.24
N PRO A 149 13.29 27.27 21.76
CA PRO A 149 14.30 27.86 22.62
C PRO A 149 13.83 29.24 23.10
N VAL A 150 14.15 29.61 24.35
CA VAL A 150 13.82 30.96 24.86
C VAL A 150 14.53 32.05 24.06
N ASN A 151 15.77 31.79 23.63
CA ASN A 151 16.53 32.69 22.77
C ASN A 151 16.38 32.27 21.29
N LEU A 152 15.53 32.97 20.56
CA LEU A 152 15.26 32.71 19.13
C LEU A 152 16.42 33.09 18.19
N GLU A 153 17.36 33.93 18.64
CA GLU A 153 18.53 34.34 17.84
C GLU A 153 19.70 33.35 17.99
N GLY A 154 19.71 32.55 19.06
CA GLY A 154 20.73 31.55 19.32
C GLY A 154 20.58 30.27 18.50
N THR A 155 21.64 29.46 18.45
CA THR A 155 21.54 28.09 17.92
C THR A 155 20.73 27.23 18.88
N SER A 156 19.60 26.70 18.41
CA SER A 156 18.78 25.78 19.19
C SER A 156 19.53 24.47 19.46
N LYS A 157 19.37 23.93 20.67
CA LYS A 157 19.81 22.58 21.07
C LYS A 157 18.67 21.56 21.04
N ILE A 158 17.47 21.95 20.60
CA ILE A 158 16.34 21.05 20.51
C ILE A 158 16.52 20.18 19.27
N ASP A 159 16.58 18.87 19.46
CA ASP A 159 16.79 17.91 18.37
C ASP A 159 15.71 16.82 18.39
N LEU A 160 15.31 16.36 17.21
CA LEU A 160 14.56 15.12 17.04
C LEU A 160 15.56 13.99 16.80
N ASN A 161 15.67 13.11 17.79
CA ASN A 161 16.55 11.98 17.74
C ASN A 161 15.97 10.86 16.88
N GLU A 162 14.70 10.50 17.12
CA GLU A 162 14.08 9.37 16.45
C GLU A 162 12.55 9.49 16.42
N LEU A 163 11.94 9.26 15.26
CA LEU A 163 10.52 8.92 15.12
C LEU A 163 10.40 7.51 14.56
N ARG A 164 9.66 6.62 15.24
CA ARG A 164 9.38 5.26 14.76
C ARG A 164 7.91 5.11 14.39
N LEU A 165 7.67 4.64 13.16
CA LEU A 165 6.36 4.24 12.68
C LEU A 165 6.01 2.85 13.20
N GLN A 166 4.85 2.74 13.82
CA GLN A 166 4.24 1.46 14.20
C GLN A 166 3.55 0.81 13.01
N PRO A 167 3.47 -0.53 12.94
CA PRO A 167 2.75 -1.25 11.87
C PRO A 167 1.36 -0.66 11.61
N ASN A 168 1.03 -0.46 10.33
CA ASN A 168 -0.25 0.13 9.87
C ASN A 168 -0.49 1.59 10.26
N THR A 169 0.54 2.34 10.64
CA THR A 169 0.46 3.80 10.74
C THR A 169 0.33 4.40 9.33
N LYS A 170 -0.70 5.22 9.13
CA LYS A 170 -0.84 6.06 7.95
C LYS A 170 -0.12 7.38 8.21
N VAL A 171 0.81 7.73 7.34
CA VAL A 171 1.42 9.05 7.27
C VAL A 171 0.65 9.83 6.21
N THR A 172 0.05 10.94 6.57
CA THR A 172 -0.63 11.86 5.66
C THR A 172 0.06 13.21 5.67
N GLU A 173 -0.19 14.02 4.63
CA GLU A 173 0.28 15.42 4.59
C GLU A 173 1.79 15.55 4.78
N LEU A 174 2.57 14.54 4.37
CA LEU A 174 4.03 14.63 4.46
C LEU A 174 4.51 15.62 3.40
N ASN A 175 4.90 16.81 3.83
CA ASN A 175 5.32 17.90 2.97
C ASN A 175 6.47 18.72 3.60
N TYR A 176 7.09 19.58 2.80
CA TYR A 176 8.09 20.53 3.29
C TYR A 176 7.81 21.92 2.74
N ASP A 177 7.45 22.85 3.62
CA ASP A 177 7.27 24.27 3.30
C ASP A 177 8.61 24.99 3.33
N PHE A 178 9.12 25.36 2.15
CA PHE A 178 10.39 26.07 2.00
C PHE A 178 10.35 27.55 2.43
N TYR A 179 9.16 28.17 2.49
CA TYR A 179 9.01 29.55 2.98
C TYR A 179 9.12 29.58 4.50
N ARG A 180 8.48 28.62 5.17
CA ARG A 180 8.52 28.48 6.63
C ARG A 180 9.72 27.68 7.13
N ASN A 181 10.43 26.97 6.25
CA ASN A 181 11.43 25.94 6.58
C ASN A 181 10.84 24.87 7.53
N GLN A 182 9.65 24.40 7.21
CA GLN A 182 8.85 23.55 8.07
C GLN A 182 8.62 22.18 7.42
N LEU A 183 8.96 21.11 8.13
CA LEU A 183 8.53 19.74 7.80
C LEU A 183 7.21 19.48 8.52
N ALA A 184 6.15 19.19 7.77
CA ALA A 184 4.85 18.85 8.33
C ALA A 184 4.44 17.44 7.92
N PHE A 185 3.76 16.74 8.82
CA PHE A 185 3.12 15.46 8.55
C PHE A 185 2.16 15.09 9.67
N SER A 186 1.20 14.23 9.33
CA SER A 186 0.17 13.75 10.23
C SER A 186 0.28 12.24 10.38
N LEU A 187 0.28 11.75 11.62
CA LEU A 187 0.33 10.32 11.93
C LEU A 187 -1.08 9.87 12.31
N GLN A 188 -1.66 8.97 11.53
CA GLN A 188 -2.98 8.41 11.77
C GLN A 188 -2.89 6.91 12.02
N ARG A 189 -3.47 6.45 13.12
CA ARG A 189 -3.52 5.02 13.46
C ARG A 189 -4.76 4.38 12.85
N ASN A 190 -4.65 3.12 12.41
CA ASN A 190 -5.83 2.32 12.10
C ASN A 190 -6.43 1.75 13.41
N PRO A 191 -7.62 2.21 13.86
CA PRO A 191 -8.22 1.80 15.13
C PRO A 191 -8.69 0.34 15.11
N LYS A 192 -8.83 -0.29 13.93
CA LYS A 192 -9.31 -1.68 13.80
C LYS A 192 -8.28 -2.73 14.23
N LEU A 193 -7.04 -2.34 14.48
CA LEU A 193 -5.97 -3.22 14.94
C LEU A 193 -5.75 -3.00 16.43
N ASP A 194 -6.42 -3.85 17.22
CA ASP A 194 -6.49 -3.85 18.69
C ASP A 194 -5.17 -4.34 19.33
N LEU A 195 -4.05 -3.85 18.80
CA LEU A 195 -2.72 -4.09 19.36
C LEU A 195 -2.54 -3.16 20.56
N LYS A 196 -2.78 -3.71 21.76
CA LYS A 196 -2.41 -3.09 23.04
C LYS A 196 -0.91 -2.72 22.96
N ASN A 197 -0.58 -1.44 23.08
CA ASN A 197 0.78 -0.86 23.13
C ASN A 197 1.54 -0.55 21.82
N ASN A 198 0.87 0.05 20.82
CA ASN A 198 1.54 0.53 19.60
C ASN A 198 1.33 2.05 19.37
N ALA A 199 1.73 2.89 20.31
CA ALA A 199 1.86 4.33 20.06
C ALA A 199 3.08 4.59 19.15
N ASN A 200 2.97 5.55 18.24
CA ASN A 200 4.16 6.06 17.56
C ASN A 200 4.99 6.81 18.61
N ILE A 201 6.29 6.57 18.63
CA ILE A 201 7.19 7.17 19.62
C ILE A 201 8.06 8.19 18.92
N LEU A 202 7.99 9.43 19.40
CA LEU A 202 8.90 10.52 19.04
C LEU A 202 9.84 10.77 20.21
N LYS A 203 11.14 10.65 19.95
CA LYS A 203 12.20 10.92 20.91
C LYS A 203 12.86 12.23 20.59
N LEU A 204 12.83 13.13 21.54
CA LEU A 204 13.39 14.47 21.45
C LEU A 204 14.52 14.63 22.46
N TYR A 205 15.47 15.47 22.10
CA TYR A 205 16.46 16.03 23.01
C TYR A 205 16.13 17.52 23.20
N LEU A 206 15.82 17.93 24.43
CA LEU A 206 15.42 19.31 24.76
C LEU A 206 16.62 20.25 24.91
N GLY A 207 17.83 19.70 25.05
CA GLY A 207 19.04 20.47 25.33
C GLY A 207 19.19 20.89 26.79
N GLU A 208 20.28 21.61 27.05
CA GLU A 208 20.64 22.14 28.38
C GLU A 208 20.15 23.58 28.62
N GLN A 209 19.62 24.21 27.57
CA GLN A 209 19.17 25.60 27.65
C GLN A 209 17.69 25.64 28.05
N PRO A 210 17.24 26.71 28.73
CA PRO A 210 15.83 26.89 29.00
C PRO A 210 15.01 26.91 27.70
N ILE A 211 13.91 26.17 27.70
CA ILE A 211 12.95 26.12 26.60
C ILE A 211 11.66 26.80 27.01
N LYS A 212 11.00 27.45 26.05
CA LYS A 212 9.64 27.96 26.18
C LYS A 212 8.67 26.85 25.77
N VAL A 213 7.66 26.63 26.59
CA VAL A 213 6.58 25.68 26.34
C VAL A 213 5.26 26.44 26.34
N ILE A 214 4.45 26.23 25.31
CA ILE A 214 3.09 26.76 25.19
C ILE A 214 2.13 25.59 25.03
N VAL A 215 1.00 25.60 25.72
CA VAL A 215 0.00 24.54 25.65
C VAL A 215 -1.42 25.14 25.57
N GLU A 216 -2.23 24.61 24.66
CA GLU A 216 -3.62 25.01 24.40
C GLU A 216 -4.55 23.78 24.43
N GLY A 217 -5.81 23.96 24.83
CA GLY A 217 -6.79 22.85 24.88
C GLY A 217 -6.50 21.80 25.97
N TYR A 218 -5.95 22.20 27.11
CA TYR A 218 -5.39 21.26 28.09
C TYR A 218 -6.21 21.08 29.38
N GLU A 219 -5.89 19.99 30.07
CA GLU A 219 -6.31 19.65 31.43
C GLU A 219 -5.08 19.39 32.30
N LEU A 220 -5.09 19.93 33.51
CA LEU A 220 -4.13 19.64 34.55
C LEU A 220 -4.75 18.61 35.50
N PRO A 221 -4.13 17.43 35.69
CA PRO A 221 -4.64 16.43 36.62
C PRO A 221 -4.71 16.93 38.07
N ASP A 222 -3.90 17.92 38.43
CA ASP A 222 -3.95 18.55 39.76
C ASP A 222 -5.11 19.55 39.84
N SER A 223 -6.16 19.13 40.56
CA SER A 223 -7.38 19.90 40.78
C SER A 223 -7.17 21.28 41.40
N ASN A 224 -6.04 21.54 42.08
CA ASN A 224 -5.75 22.85 42.65
C ASN A 224 -5.25 23.84 41.59
N LEU A 225 -4.48 23.36 40.61
CA LEU A 225 -4.01 24.16 39.47
C LEU A 225 -5.18 24.45 38.52
N GLN A 226 -6.05 23.46 38.27
CA GLN A 226 -7.17 23.59 37.33
C GLN A 226 -8.17 24.68 37.74
N LYS A 227 -8.40 24.88 39.04
CA LYS A 227 -9.40 25.86 39.54
C LYS A 227 -9.04 27.33 39.28
N GLN A 228 -7.78 27.61 38.95
CA GLN A 228 -7.27 28.98 38.79
C GLN A 228 -7.06 29.39 37.32
N LEU A 229 -7.30 28.45 36.41
CA LEU A 229 -7.11 28.64 34.99
C LEU A 229 -8.46 28.72 34.30
N ASP A 230 -8.64 29.77 33.51
CA ASP A 230 -9.67 29.76 32.48
C ASP A 230 -9.21 28.79 31.38
N ASN A 231 -10.05 27.80 31.06
CA ASN A 231 -9.74 26.75 30.08
C ASN A 231 -9.47 27.30 28.66
N GLN A 232 -9.70 28.59 28.42
CA GLN A 232 -9.45 29.26 27.14
C GLN A 232 -8.07 29.93 27.03
N THR A 233 -7.33 30.09 28.14
CA THR A 233 -6.03 30.79 28.10
C THR A 233 -4.88 29.79 27.86
N PRO A 234 -3.99 30.02 26.88
CA PRO A 234 -2.80 29.20 26.70
C PRO A 234 -1.95 29.17 27.98
N LEU A 235 -1.46 27.99 28.36
CA LEU A 235 -0.48 27.84 29.43
C LEU A 235 0.91 28.06 28.87
N GLU A 236 1.57 29.11 29.31
CA GLU A 236 2.96 29.40 28.96
C GLU A 236 3.89 29.27 30.17
N PHE A 237 5.03 28.60 29.97
CA PHE A 237 6.10 28.53 30.96
C PHE A 237 7.46 28.32 30.30
N ILE A 238 8.51 28.74 30.99
CA ILE A 238 9.89 28.42 30.69
C ILE A 238 10.28 27.20 31.54
N LEU A 239 10.85 26.19 30.89
CA LEU A 239 11.37 24.98 31.53
C LEU A 239 12.89 24.98 31.42
N ASN A 240 13.57 24.82 32.55
CA ASN A 240 14.95 24.34 32.58
C ASN A 240 14.92 22.82 32.87
N PRO A 241 15.13 21.96 31.86
CA PRO A 241 14.85 20.53 31.98
C PRO A 241 15.86 19.80 32.86
N ASP A 242 15.36 19.00 33.81
CA ASP A 242 16.23 18.08 34.59
C ASP A 242 16.60 16.84 33.76
N ASN A 243 15.68 16.40 32.90
CA ASN A 243 15.91 15.34 31.92
C ASN A 243 15.88 15.94 30.51
N GLN A 244 16.99 15.77 29.79
CA GLN A 244 17.12 16.28 28.42
C GLN A 244 16.42 15.39 27.40
N GLU A 245 16.15 14.13 27.73
CA GLU A 245 15.39 13.22 26.87
C GLU A 245 13.88 13.38 27.12
N PHE A 246 13.14 13.62 26.04
CA PHE A 246 11.70 13.77 26.07
C PHE A 246 11.05 12.80 25.09
N ASN A 247 10.36 11.81 25.64
CA ASN A 247 9.72 10.75 24.86
C ASN A 247 8.22 11.02 24.80
N LEU A 248 7.70 11.16 23.58
CA LEU A 248 6.31 11.41 23.30
C LEU A 248 5.68 10.19 22.66
N GLU A 249 4.53 9.81 23.20
CA GLU A 249 3.69 8.76 22.65
C GLU A 249 2.51 9.38 21.93
N TYR A 250 2.31 8.97 20.67
CA TYR A 250 1.17 9.37 19.86
C TYR A 250 0.21 8.17 19.70
N PRO A 251 -0.76 8.02 20.63
CA PRO A 251 -1.72 6.92 20.60
C PRO A 251 -2.84 7.14 19.58
N GLN A 252 -3.08 8.38 19.18
CA GLN A 252 -4.16 8.80 18.29
C GLN A 252 -3.61 9.57 17.08
N ASN A 253 -4.52 10.16 16.30
CA ASN A 253 -4.15 11.03 15.20
C ASN A 253 -3.44 12.28 15.74
N THR A 254 -2.27 12.58 15.18
CA THR A 254 -1.45 13.71 15.62
C THR A 254 -0.84 14.40 14.41
N ASN A 255 -0.99 15.72 14.34
CA ASN A 255 -0.30 16.56 13.37
C ASN A 255 1.02 17.03 14.01
N ILE A 256 2.10 17.03 13.24
CA ILE A 256 3.44 17.39 13.70
C ILE A 256 4.03 18.40 12.73
N TYR A 257 4.51 19.51 13.27
CA TYR A 257 5.16 20.58 12.51
C TYR A 257 6.54 20.87 13.11
N ILE A 258 7.58 20.75 12.29
CA ILE A 258 8.97 20.93 12.70
C ILE A 258 9.58 22.09 11.93
N THR A 259 9.71 23.23 12.59
CA THR A 259 10.28 24.45 12.01
C THR A 259 11.79 24.51 12.29
N LEU A 260 12.58 24.74 11.25
CA LEU A 260 14.04 24.63 11.30
C LEU A 260 14.76 25.95 11.03
N ALA A 261 15.93 26.12 11.63
CA ALA A 261 16.90 27.09 11.13
C ALA A 261 17.41 26.57 9.78
N LYS A 262 17.07 27.26 8.68
CA LYS A 262 17.40 26.93 7.28
C LYS A 262 18.43 25.78 7.15
N PRO A 263 17.98 24.54 6.88
CA PRO A 263 18.83 23.36 7.01
C PRO A 263 19.94 23.37 5.95
N ALA A 264 21.10 22.81 6.30
CA ALA A 264 22.10 22.51 5.28
C ALA A 264 21.57 21.40 4.37
N LYS A 265 21.84 21.50 3.06
CA LYS A 265 21.35 20.54 2.05
C LYS A 265 21.63 19.08 2.46
N PHE A 266 22.86 18.81 2.91
CA PHE A 266 23.30 17.47 3.32
C PHE A 266 22.54 16.91 4.53
N GLU A 267 22.14 17.75 5.47
CA GLU A 267 21.39 17.31 6.65
C GLU A 267 19.99 16.84 6.26
N SER A 268 19.32 17.59 5.38
CA SER A 268 17.96 17.26 4.91
C SER A 268 17.87 15.98 4.07
N GLU A 269 18.97 15.55 3.45
CA GLU A 269 19.07 14.28 2.70
C GLU A 269 19.10 13.05 3.62
N GLN A 270 19.37 13.23 4.92
CA GLN A 270 19.56 12.13 5.88
C GLN A 270 18.42 11.95 6.88
N TRP A 271 17.45 12.87 6.93
CA TRP A 271 16.38 12.83 7.92
C TRP A 271 15.51 11.59 7.78
N PHE A 272 15.22 11.16 6.55
CA PHE A 272 14.36 10.00 6.32
C PHE A 272 15.15 8.71 6.20
N ARG A 273 14.67 7.67 6.89
CA ARG A 273 15.20 6.31 6.73
C ARG A 273 14.44 5.56 5.65
N GLY A 274 15.16 5.21 4.59
CA GLY A 274 14.64 4.44 3.46
C GLY A 274 14.25 2.99 3.79
N LYS A 275 13.89 2.25 2.74
CA LYS A 275 13.36 0.87 2.78
C LYS A 275 12.10 0.74 3.65
N ILE A 276 11.12 1.60 3.41
CA ILE A 276 9.82 1.62 4.10
C ILE A 276 8.86 0.74 3.30
N GLU A 277 8.39 -0.35 3.91
CA GLU A 277 7.34 -1.18 3.33
C GLU A 277 6.02 -0.42 3.38
N THR A 278 5.33 -0.30 2.25
CA THR A 278 4.16 0.58 2.12
C THR A 278 2.98 -0.11 1.46
N LYS A 279 1.80 0.48 1.66
CA LYS A 279 0.61 0.34 0.84
C LYS A 279 -0.09 1.70 0.74
N ASN A 280 -1.00 1.85 -0.22
CA ASN A 280 -1.80 3.07 -0.41
C ASN A 280 -0.93 4.33 -0.47
N VAL A 281 0.14 4.31 -1.26
CA VAL A 281 0.97 5.49 -1.49
C VAL A 281 0.23 6.41 -2.45
N GLN A 282 0.09 7.68 -2.09
CA GLN A 282 -0.58 8.69 -2.91
C GLN A 282 0.25 9.97 -2.98
N PHE A 283 0.16 10.65 -4.11
CA PHE A 283 0.77 11.96 -4.40
C PHE A 283 -0.35 12.94 -4.75
N VAL A 284 -1.35 13.01 -3.87
CA VAL A 284 -2.54 13.83 -4.03
C VAL A 284 -2.79 14.62 -2.76
N ASP A 285 -3.27 15.83 -2.94
CA ASP A 285 -3.92 16.66 -1.93
C ASP A 285 -5.43 16.63 -2.20
N VAL A 286 -6.25 16.73 -1.17
CA VAL A 286 -7.70 16.71 -1.30
C VAL A 286 -8.20 18.14 -1.06
N ASP A 287 -8.61 18.80 -2.13
CA ASP A 287 -9.22 20.12 -2.06
C ASP A 287 -10.66 19.99 -1.55
N ARG A 288 -10.83 20.27 -0.26
CA ARG A 288 -12.12 20.22 0.45
C ARG A 288 -12.80 21.57 0.37
N ASN A 289 -13.36 21.90 -0.79
CA ASN A 289 -14.06 23.17 -1.01
C ASN A 289 -15.54 23.16 -0.57
N GLY A 290 -16.05 22.06 -0.01
CA GLY A 290 -17.45 21.90 0.39
C GLY A 290 -17.65 21.27 1.77
N SER A 291 -18.88 21.32 2.27
CA SER A 291 -19.30 20.57 3.47
C SER A 291 -19.61 19.08 3.17
N ASP A 292 -19.67 18.71 1.89
CA ASP A 292 -19.98 17.36 1.42
C ASP A 292 -18.73 16.70 0.82
N LEU A 293 -18.42 15.50 1.30
CA LEU A 293 -17.29 14.69 0.83
C LEU A 293 -17.40 14.32 -0.66
N ARG A 294 -18.59 14.47 -1.26
CA ARG A 294 -18.81 14.25 -2.71
C ARG A 294 -18.27 15.38 -3.58
N ASP A 295 -18.01 16.53 -2.99
CA ASP A 295 -17.46 17.71 -3.67
C ASP A 295 -15.93 17.80 -3.50
N ASP A 296 -15.32 16.85 -2.76
CA ASP A 296 -13.87 16.75 -2.59
C ASP A 296 -13.19 16.50 -3.94
N LEU A 297 -12.19 17.32 -4.26
CA LEU A 297 -11.42 17.19 -5.50
C LEU A 297 -10.00 16.72 -5.19
N ASP A 298 -9.64 15.56 -5.72
CA ASP A 298 -8.25 15.10 -5.71
C ASP A 298 -7.41 15.97 -6.65
N VAL A 299 -6.33 16.54 -6.12
CA VAL A 299 -5.36 17.35 -6.87
C VAL A 299 -4.01 16.66 -6.82
N SER A 300 -3.41 16.37 -7.98
CA SER A 300 -2.06 15.81 -8.02
C SER A 300 -1.02 16.80 -7.50
N THR A 301 -0.18 16.35 -6.58
CA THR A 301 0.91 17.12 -5.99
C THR A 301 2.27 16.81 -6.63
N ILE A 302 2.28 15.99 -7.68
CA ILE A 302 3.50 15.62 -8.40
C ILE A 302 4.05 16.86 -9.12
N VAL A 303 5.32 17.15 -8.90
CA VAL A 303 6.04 18.24 -9.58
C VAL A 303 6.74 17.71 -10.83
N GLU A 304 7.45 16.60 -10.70
CA GLU A 304 8.14 15.92 -11.78
C GLU A 304 8.52 14.51 -11.34
N GLY A 305 8.77 13.62 -12.29
CA GLY A 305 9.26 12.29 -11.98
C GLY A 305 9.41 11.40 -13.20
N LYS A 306 9.81 10.16 -12.93
CA LYS A 306 9.93 9.11 -13.94
C LYS A 306 9.45 7.80 -13.36
N ILE A 307 8.86 6.98 -14.19
CA ILE A 307 8.47 5.62 -13.85
C ILE A 307 8.87 4.65 -14.94
N ARG A 308 9.33 3.47 -14.53
CA ARG A 308 9.82 2.43 -15.43
C ARG A 308 9.17 1.09 -15.11
N MET A 309 8.70 0.42 -16.15
CA MET A 309 8.17 -0.95 -16.10
C MET A 309 8.41 -1.63 -17.44
N VAL A 310 8.72 -2.93 -17.43
CA VAL A 310 8.93 -3.75 -18.65
C VAL A 310 9.85 -3.12 -19.71
N GLY A 311 10.93 -2.48 -19.26
CA GLY A 311 11.90 -1.82 -20.14
C GLY A 311 11.44 -0.52 -20.78
N GLN A 312 10.21 -0.06 -20.49
CA GLN A 312 9.70 1.24 -20.89
C GLN A 312 9.84 2.23 -19.73
N GLU A 313 10.30 3.44 -20.03
CA GLU A 313 10.36 4.58 -19.12
C GLU A 313 9.37 5.64 -19.59
N GLN A 314 8.64 6.25 -18.66
CA GLN A 314 7.77 7.40 -18.91
C GLN A 314 8.10 8.52 -17.93
N GLU A 315 8.13 9.74 -18.45
CA GLU A 315 8.23 10.95 -17.64
C GLU A 315 6.85 11.32 -17.10
N ILE A 316 6.80 11.75 -15.85
CA ILE A 316 5.63 12.28 -15.18
C ILE A 316 5.85 13.77 -15.00
N LYS A 317 4.98 14.58 -15.59
CA LYS A 317 5.05 16.04 -15.54
C LYS A 317 4.24 16.58 -14.37
N LYS A 318 4.44 17.86 -14.08
CA LYS A 318 3.72 18.58 -13.03
C LYS A 318 2.20 18.38 -13.13
N ASN A 319 1.58 18.16 -11.98
CA ASN A 319 0.15 17.97 -11.77
C ASN A 319 -0.45 16.77 -12.53
N GLN A 320 0.38 15.84 -13.04
CA GLN A 320 -0.14 14.59 -13.57
C GLN A 320 -0.35 13.58 -12.46
N PHE A 321 -1.42 12.79 -12.55
CA PHE A 321 -1.69 11.64 -11.71
C PHE A 321 -0.86 10.44 -12.16
N LEU A 322 -0.44 9.63 -11.19
CA LEU A 322 0.15 8.32 -11.40
C LEU A 322 -0.80 7.25 -10.89
N MET A 323 -1.29 6.41 -11.80
CA MET A 323 -2.39 5.47 -11.55
C MET A 323 -2.01 4.03 -11.93
N GLY A 324 -2.74 3.06 -11.36
CA GLY A 324 -2.63 1.65 -11.70
C GLY A 324 -3.60 1.18 -12.78
N GLU A 325 -3.93 -0.12 -12.77
CA GLU A 325 -4.96 -0.72 -13.64
C GLU A 325 -6.34 -0.08 -13.40
N ASN A 326 -6.69 0.13 -12.13
CA ASN A 326 -7.87 0.88 -11.72
C ASN A 326 -7.45 2.27 -11.20
N PRO A 327 -7.89 3.39 -11.82
CA PRO A 327 -7.62 4.75 -11.33
C PRO A 327 -8.11 5.01 -9.90
N ASP A 328 -9.23 4.42 -9.48
CA ASP A 328 -9.85 4.61 -8.15
C ASP A 328 -9.05 3.94 -7.02
N ILE A 329 -8.07 3.10 -7.37
CA ILE A 329 -7.25 2.36 -6.42
C ILE A 329 -5.81 2.86 -6.54
N PRO A 330 -5.18 3.31 -5.44
CA PRO A 330 -3.79 3.73 -5.46
C PRO A 330 -2.88 2.69 -6.09
N LEU A 331 -1.94 3.14 -6.92
CA LEU A 331 -0.92 2.28 -7.51
C LEU A 331 -0.24 1.46 -6.39
N ASN A 332 -0.10 0.15 -6.60
CA ASN A 332 0.45 -0.77 -5.61
C ASN A 332 1.98 -0.62 -5.45
N ILE A 333 2.36 0.49 -4.81
CA ILE A 333 3.72 0.81 -4.37
C ILE A 333 3.98 0.09 -3.04
N GLN A 334 4.87 -0.89 -3.09
CA GLN A 334 5.12 -1.82 -1.98
C GLN A 334 6.31 -1.42 -1.11
N LEU A 335 7.24 -0.63 -1.68
CA LEU A 335 8.47 -0.24 -1.01
C LEU A 335 8.88 1.16 -1.44
N ILE A 336 8.97 2.09 -0.47
CA ILE A 336 9.70 3.34 -0.64
C ILE A 336 11.15 3.08 -0.25
N ARG A 337 12.04 3.11 -1.25
CA ARG A 337 13.47 2.84 -1.08
C ARG A 337 14.20 4.02 -0.46
N HIS A 338 13.86 5.24 -0.86
CA HIS A 338 14.51 6.48 -0.42
C HIS A 338 13.50 7.62 -0.36
N LEU A 339 13.68 8.51 0.61
CA LEU A 339 12.95 9.78 0.76
C LEU A 339 13.96 10.88 1.04
N GLN A 340 13.79 12.04 0.44
CA GLN A 340 14.60 13.22 0.74
C GLN A 340 13.88 14.52 0.38
N ILE A 341 14.27 15.62 1.00
CA ILE A 341 13.80 16.95 0.63
C ILE A 341 14.63 17.48 -0.53
N VAL A 342 13.95 17.89 -1.60
CA VAL A 342 14.55 18.54 -2.76
C VAL A 342 14.28 20.04 -2.68
N PRO A 343 15.32 20.88 -2.48
CA PRO A 343 15.17 22.32 -2.31
C PRO A 343 14.26 22.97 -3.35
N LYS A 344 13.27 23.74 -2.89
CA LYS A 344 12.29 24.49 -3.70
C LYS A 344 11.36 23.63 -4.56
N LYS A 345 11.38 22.30 -4.44
CA LYS A 345 10.50 21.41 -5.21
C LYS A 345 9.54 20.61 -4.33
N GLY A 346 10.04 19.98 -3.27
CA GLY A 346 9.22 19.15 -2.38
C GLY A 346 9.98 17.93 -1.88
N ILE A 347 9.32 16.78 -1.81
CA ILE A 347 9.86 15.52 -1.33
C ILE A 347 10.07 14.58 -2.52
N GLU A 348 11.29 14.07 -2.67
CA GLU A 348 11.59 13.00 -3.62
C GLU A 348 11.34 11.64 -2.97
N ALA A 349 10.55 10.80 -3.63
CA ALA A 349 10.30 9.42 -3.28
C ALA A 349 10.80 8.49 -4.40
N ARG A 350 11.79 7.65 -4.07
CA ARG A 350 12.21 6.53 -4.91
C ARG A 350 11.53 5.28 -4.42
N PHE A 351 10.76 4.62 -5.27
CA PHE A 351 9.91 3.50 -4.86
C PHE A 351 9.87 2.37 -5.87
N SER A 352 9.35 1.22 -5.44
CA SER A 352 9.07 0.08 -6.31
C SER A 352 7.78 -0.61 -5.89
N GLY A 353 7.12 -1.24 -6.85
CA GLY A 353 5.86 -1.93 -6.63
C GLY A 353 5.57 -2.95 -7.71
N LYS A 354 4.34 -3.46 -7.71
CA LYS A 354 3.86 -4.41 -8.72
C LYS A 354 2.50 -4.04 -9.24
N THR A 355 2.35 -3.99 -10.56
CA THR A 355 1.07 -3.70 -11.22
C THR A 355 1.04 -4.39 -12.58
N LYS A 356 -0.14 -4.51 -13.19
CA LYS A 356 -0.26 -4.91 -14.59
C LYS A 356 -0.09 -3.74 -15.55
N GLN A 357 -0.51 -2.57 -15.10
CA GLN A 357 -0.57 -1.36 -15.90
C GLN A 357 -0.24 -0.13 -15.04
N ILE A 358 0.43 0.82 -15.65
CA ILE A 358 0.67 2.16 -15.14
C ILE A 358 -0.02 3.14 -16.09
N GLN A 359 -0.72 4.13 -15.55
CA GLN A 359 -1.35 5.18 -16.33
C GLN A 359 -0.91 6.54 -15.80
N ILE A 360 -0.72 7.50 -16.70
CA ILE A 360 -0.33 8.88 -16.39
C ILE A 360 -1.29 9.82 -17.12
N GLY A 361 -1.86 10.78 -16.41
CA GLY A 361 -2.90 11.68 -16.92
C GLY A 361 -2.92 13.00 -16.18
N LEU A 362 -3.43 14.06 -16.79
CA LEU A 362 -3.78 15.29 -16.05
C LEU A 362 -5.09 15.11 -15.25
N ASP A 363 -5.88 14.12 -15.64
CA ASP A 363 -7.14 13.74 -15.04
C ASP A 363 -7.11 12.22 -14.82
N GLN A 364 -7.73 11.74 -13.74
CA GLN A 364 -7.80 10.32 -13.43
C GLN A 364 -8.66 9.56 -14.45
N ASP A 365 -9.70 10.21 -14.99
CA ASP A 365 -10.62 9.63 -15.97
C ASP A 365 -10.05 9.60 -17.39
N PHE A 366 -9.09 10.50 -17.68
CA PHE A 366 -8.52 10.69 -19.02
C PHE A 366 -6.99 10.55 -19.03
N PRO A 367 -6.45 9.33 -18.81
CA PRO A 367 -5.01 9.09 -18.87
C PRO A 367 -4.47 9.26 -20.29
N VAL A 368 -3.38 10.00 -20.43
CA VAL A 368 -2.74 10.34 -21.71
C VAL A 368 -1.58 9.40 -22.07
N SER A 369 -1.03 8.67 -21.09
CA SER A 369 0.05 7.72 -21.29
C SER A 369 -0.20 6.44 -20.48
N ARG A 370 0.19 5.30 -21.05
CA ARG A 370 0.03 3.97 -20.44
C ARG A 370 1.28 3.13 -20.67
N ILE A 371 1.76 2.48 -19.60
CA ILE A 371 2.75 1.40 -19.68
C ILE A 371 2.04 0.11 -19.30
N GLN A 372 2.12 -0.91 -20.15
CA GLN A 372 1.55 -2.22 -19.89
C GLN A 372 2.51 -3.30 -20.39
N GLY A 373 2.70 -4.33 -19.57
CA GLY A 373 3.45 -5.52 -19.94
C GLY A 373 2.52 -6.70 -20.20
N SER A 374 2.89 -7.55 -21.14
CA SER A 374 2.22 -8.84 -21.36
C SER A 374 2.59 -9.84 -20.28
N TRP A 375 1.82 -10.91 -20.14
CA TRP A 375 2.16 -12.02 -19.26
C TRP A 375 3.47 -12.70 -19.69
N LEU A 376 3.71 -12.83 -21.01
CA LEU A 376 4.95 -13.42 -21.52
C LEU A 376 6.20 -12.63 -21.16
N ASP A 377 6.13 -11.29 -21.03
CA ASP A 377 7.27 -10.47 -20.60
C ASP A 377 7.81 -10.88 -19.22
N GLY A 378 7.02 -11.59 -18.41
CA GLY A 378 7.42 -12.08 -17.09
C GLY A 378 8.03 -13.49 -17.10
N VAL A 379 7.92 -14.21 -18.22
CA VAL A 379 8.29 -15.63 -18.34
C VAL A 379 9.38 -15.85 -19.38
N LEU A 380 9.37 -15.07 -20.47
CA LEU A 380 10.28 -15.23 -21.60
C LEU A 380 11.07 -13.93 -21.86
N PRO A 381 12.34 -14.04 -22.30
CA PRO A 381 13.08 -12.89 -22.85
C PRO A 381 12.38 -12.31 -24.08
N ARG A 382 12.55 -11.01 -24.32
CA ARG A 382 11.93 -10.30 -25.44
C ARG A 382 12.23 -10.94 -26.81
N ASP A 383 13.45 -11.42 -27.02
CA ASP A 383 13.83 -12.07 -28.29
C ASP A 383 13.09 -13.39 -28.51
N ALA A 384 12.81 -14.14 -27.44
CA ALA A 384 12.02 -15.37 -27.52
C ALA A 384 10.55 -15.07 -27.82
N ILE A 385 10.00 -13.98 -27.28
CA ILE A 385 8.65 -13.50 -27.58
C ILE A 385 8.55 -13.10 -29.06
N ILE A 386 9.53 -12.35 -29.58
CA ILE A 386 9.59 -11.96 -31.01
C ILE A 386 9.69 -13.19 -31.90
N ALA A 387 10.52 -14.17 -31.54
CA ALA A 387 10.64 -15.42 -32.28
C ALA A 387 9.33 -16.22 -32.29
N LEU A 388 8.63 -16.30 -31.15
CA LEU A 388 7.33 -16.96 -31.05
C LEU A 388 6.29 -16.31 -31.97
N PHE A 389 6.23 -14.98 -31.98
CA PHE A 389 5.33 -14.24 -32.88
C PHE A 389 5.69 -14.44 -34.35
N SER A 390 6.97 -14.38 -34.70
CA SER A 390 7.44 -14.57 -36.08
C SER A 390 7.11 -15.97 -36.59
N PHE A 391 7.35 -16.99 -35.75
CA PHE A 391 6.99 -18.38 -36.04
C PHE A 391 5.48 -18.56 -36.15
N GLY A 392 4.70 -17.98 -35.22
CA GLY A 392 3.25 -18.02 -35.25
C GLY A 392 2.67 -17.38 -36.50
N ALA A 393 3.14 -16.19 -36.89
CA ALA A 393 2.71 -15.47 -38.08
C ALA A 393 2.97 -16.27 -39.37
N ALA A 394 4.10 -17.00 -39.45
CA ALA A 394 4.40 -17.86 -40.58
C ALA A 394 3.62 -19.18 -40.57
N THR A 395 3.32 -19.73 -39.39
CA THR A 395 2.76 -21.09 -39.24
C THR A 395 1.24 -21.12 -39.23
N ILE A 396 0.58 -20.14 -38.58
CA ILE A 396 -0.89 -20.11 -38.41
C ILE A 396 -1.62 -20.11 -39.76
N PRO A 397 -1.29 -19.25 -40.75
CA PRO A 397 -2.00 -19.24 -42.03
C PRO A 397 -1.89 -20.57 -42.79
N ASN A 398 -0.69 -21.16 -42.78
CA ASN A 398 -0.42 -22.45 -43.42
C ASN A 398 -1.18 -23.58 -42.73
N LEU A 399 -1.20 -23.59 -41.39
CA LEU A 399 -1.90 -24.59 -40.59
C LEU A 399 -3.42 -24.50 -40.76
N VAL A 400 -3.98 -23.29 -40.78
CA VAL A 400 -5.40 -23.04 -41.02
C VAL A 400 -5.81 -23.47 -42.43
N SER A 401 -5.05 -23.08 -43.46
CA SER A 401 -5.29 -23.52 -44.84
C SER A 401 -5.24 -25.04 -44.97
N TRP A 402 -4.25 -25.68 -44.36
CA TRP A 402 -4.13 -27.13 -44.33
C TRP A 402 -5.32 -27.80 -43.65
N LEU A 403 -5.77 -27.28 -42.49
CA LEU A 403 -6.96 -27.78 -41.79
C LEU A 403 -8.21 -27.70 -42.67
N PHE A 404 -8.47 -26.57 -43.33
CA PHE A 404 -9.59 -26.42 -44.27
C PHE A 404 -9.51 -27.38 -45.47
N SER A 405 -8.31 -27.58 -46.01
CA SER A 405 -8.11 -28.49 -47.15
C SER A 405 -8.32 -29.97 -46.80
N ASN A 406 -8.08 -30.36 -45.54
CA ASN A 406 -8.25 -31.74 -45.09
C ASN A 406 -9.65 -32.01 -44.52
N THR A 407 -10.39 -31.00 -44.06
CA THR A 407 -11.81 -31.15 -43.70
C THR A 407 -12.70 -31.21 -44.95
N SER A 408 -12.43 -30.38 -45.96
CA SER A 408 -13.19 -30.39 -47.24
C SER A 408 -13.03 -31.69 -48.06
N LYS A 409 -11.91 -32.43 -47.90
CA LYS A 409 -11.73 -33.76 -48.51
C LYS A 409 -12.49 -34.89 -47.82
N SER A 410 -13.16 -34.61 -46.70
CA SER A 410 -13.88 -35.63 -45.91
C SER A 410 -15.40 -35.67 -46.15
N GLU A 411 -15.93 -34.85 -47.07
CA GLU A 411 -17.32 -35.03 -47.55
C GLU A 411 -17.45 -36.34 -48.34
N PRO A 412 -18.35 -37.26 -47.94
CA PRO A 412 -18.69 -38.38 -48.80
C PRO A 412 -19.47 -37.84 -49.99
N LYS A 413 -19.04 -38.20 -51.21
CA LYS A 413 -19.91 -38.08 -52.38
C LYS A 413 -21.24 -38.81 -52.08
N PRO A 414 -22.39 -38.24 -52.48
CA PRO A 414 -23.71 -38.75 -52.13
C PRO A 414 -23.93 -40.20 -52.55
#